data_AF-A0A917B8T0-F1
#
_entry.id   AF-A0A917B8T0-F1
#
_cell.length_a   1.000
_cell.length_b   1.000
_cell.length_c   1.000
_cell.angle_alpha   90.00
_cell.angle_beta   90.00
_cell.angle_gamma   90.00
#
_symmetry.space_group_name_H-M   'P 1'
#
loop_
_entity.id
_entity.type
_entity.pdbx_description
1 polymer ?
#
loop_
_entity_poly.entity_id
_entity_poly.type
_entity_poly.pdbx_seq_one_letter_code
_entity_poly.pdbx_strand_id
1 'polypeptide(L)'
;MPDADASEQPDADLQERVFDFMLEIMEMLAAVIPNGLVGLESTLVRARGGGFAVTVEPSEELGLRLDIDGIEAFRLIVQYRLVLSPVSQIMSVDHSTFKINVRGSTRPLFSVDYVRNSGSAVPSAHMNVHAERNDMTAALAATGGRRRGKIYQKRVANGDVPRLGDVHFPVGGHRFRPCLEDVLEMMIIEFGIDTLDGAGSAIREGRGRWRVRQLAAAVCDDPTTAAAELERIGFDVIPRDGTAFAARLDRITAI
;
A
#
# COMPACT_ATOMS: atom_id res chain seq x y z
N MET A 1 -36.87 -2.95 30.18
CA MET A 1 -36.18 -1.65 29.99
C MET A 1 -34.82 -1.78 30.67
N PRO A 2 -33.71 -1.57 29.95
CA PRO A 2 -33.28 -2.45 28.87
C PRO A 2 -31.84 -2.97 29.13
N ASP A 3 -31.56 -4.21 28.75
CA ASP A 3 -30.21 -4.66 28.40
C ASP A 3 -30.18 -4.84 26.89
N ALA A 4 -29.97 -3.72 26.21
CA ALA A 4 -29.64 -3.64 24.80
C ALA A 4 -28.40 -2.76 24.74
N ASP A 5 -27.21 -3.34 24.62
CA ASP A 5 -26.03 -2.58 24.10
C ASP A 5 -24.77 -3.40 23.79
N ALA A 6 -24.64 -4.67 24.22
CA ALA A 6 -23.39 -5.39 23.99
C ALA A 6 -23.14 -5.81 22.51
N SER A 7 -24.13 -5.67 21.63
CA SER A 7 -24.03 -6.04 20.21
C SER A 7 -23.77 -4.86 19.25
N GLU A 8 -23.94 -3.61 19.69
CA GLU A 8 -23.72 -2.41 18.85
C GLU A 8 -22.31 -1.81 19.02
N GLN A 9 -21.67 -2.04 20.16
CA GLN A 9 -20.32 -1.53 20.49
C GLN A 9 -19.16 -1.99 19.56
N PRO A 10 -19.09 -3.26 19.10
CA PRO A 10 -17.96 -3.75 18.28
C PRO A 10 -17.93 -3.14 16.87
N ASP A 11 -19.10 -2.76 16.36
CA ASP A 11 -19.25 -2.18 15.02
C ASP A 11 -18.76 -0.71 15.04
N ALA A 12 -18.98 0.00 16.14
CA ALA A 12 -18.52 1.39 16.34
C ALA A 12 -16.99 1.51 16.44
N ASP A 13 -16.33 0.66 17.25
CA ASP A 13 -14.85 0.64 17.37
C ASP A 13 -14.18 0.28 16.04
N LEU A 14 -14.79 -0.62 15.26
CA LEU A 14 -14.30 -0.92 13.92
C LEU A 14 -14.44 0.28 12.97
N GLN A 15 -15.59 0.94 12.97
CA GLN A 15 -15.84 2.11 12.13
C GLN A 15 -14.84 3.23 12.44
N GLU A 16 -14.55 3.47 13.72
CA GLU A 16 -13.55 4.44 14.16
C GLU A 16 -12.15 4.09 13.63
N ARG A 17 -11.70 2.85 13.83
CA ARG A 17 -10.36 2.40 13.36
C ARG A 17 -10.22 2.46 11.84
N VAL A 18 -11.29 2.14 11.12
CA VAL A 18 -11.33 2.23 9.65
C VAL A 18 -11.25 3.68 9.23
N PHE A 19 -12.02 4.56 9.88
CA PHE A 19 -11.99 6.00 9.63
C PHE A 19 -10.61 6.58 9.88
N ASP A 20 -9.96 6.24 11.01
CA ASP A 20 -8.59 6.67 11.32
C ASP A 20 -7.59 6.20 10.26
N PHE A 21 -7.73 4.94 9.81
CA PHE A 21 -6.88 4.42 8.74
C PHE A 21 -7.09 5.17 7.43
N MET A 22 -8.35 5.45 7.04
CA MET A 22 -8.65 6.21 5.84
C MET A 22 -8.11 7.63 5.93
N LEU A 23 -8.33 8.29 7.07
CA LEU A 23 -7.85 9.64 7.32
C LEU A 23 -6.33 9.71 7.20
N GLU A 24 -5.61 8.75 7.80
CA GLU A 24 -4.15 8.66 7.68
C GLU A 24 -3.68 8.57 6.21
N ILE A 25 -4.36 7.75 5.39
CA ILE A 25 -4.03 7.61 3.97
C ILE A 25 -4.39 8.88 3.20
N MET A 26 -5.55 9.47 3.46
CA MET A 26 -6.03 10.70 2.81
C MET A 26 -5.12 11.89 3.14
N GLU A 27 -4.70 12.06 4.39
CA GLU A 27 -3.76 13.10 4.81
C GLU A 27 -2.40 12.93 4.12
N MET A 28 -1.90 11.68 4.04
CA MET A 28 -0.67 11.39 3.31
C MET A 28 -0.81 11.73 1.83
N LEU A 29 -1.90 11.32 1.18
CA LEU A 29 -2.17 11.62 -0.22
C LEU A 29 -2.33 13.13 -0.45
N ALA A 30 -3.04 13.84 0.43
CA ALA A 30 -3.23 15.29 0.36
C ALA A 30 -1.90 16.05 0.50
N ALA A 31 -0.97 15.53 1.29
CA ALA A 31 0.37 16.11 1.45
C ALA A 31 1.32 15.80 0.26
N VAL A 32 0.94 14.86 -0.61
CA VAL A 32 1.74 14.48 -1.78
C VAL A 32 1.16 15.06 -3.07
N ILE A 33 -0.14 14.91 -3.31
CA ILE A 33 -0.81 15.17 -4.59
C ILE A 33 -1.36 16.61 -4.62
N PRO A 34 -0.92 17.48 -5.56
CA PRO A 34 -1.29 18.89 -5.55
C PRO A 34 -2.74 19.23 -5.90
N ASN A 35 -3.45 18.34 -6.61
CA ASN A 35 -4.79 18.65 -7.13
C ASN A 35 -5.91 18.58 -6.08
N GLY A 36 -5.60 18.15 -4.84
CA GLY A 36 -6.53 18.12 -3.72
C GLY A 36 -7.67 17.09 -3.83
N LEU A 37 -7.74 16.34 -4.93
CA LEU A 37 -8.76 15.33 -5.17
C LEU A 37 -8.24 13.97 -4.71
N VAL A 38 -8.24 13.77 -3.39
CA VAL A 38 -7.71 12.57 -2.72
C VAL A 38 -8.77 11.84 -1.87
N GLY A 39 -10.05 12.05 -2.20
CA GLY A 39 -11.17 11.43 -1.50
C GLY A 39 -11.13 9.90 -1.58
N LEU A 40 -11.33 9.25 -0.43
CA LEU A 40 -11.55 7.82 -0.32
C LEU A 40 -12.93 7.57 0.29
N GLU A 41 -13.61 6.55 -0.21
CA GLU A 41 -14.88 6.05 0.33
C GLU A 41 -14.69 4.67 0.94
N SER A 42 -15.56 4.32 1.89
CA SER A 42 -15.56 2.99 2.50
C SER A 42 -16.92 2.33 2.46
N THR A 43 -16.91 1.03 2.18
CA THR A 43 -18.09 0.18 2.27
C THR A 43 -17.85 -0.95 3.27
N LEU A 44 -18.68 -1.02 4.31
CA LEU A 44 -18.66 -2.09 5.33
C LEU A 44 -19.53 -3.27 4.88
N VAL A 45 -18.97 -4.48 4.98
CA VAL A 45 -19.66 -5.74 4.68
C VAL A 45 -19.39 -6.75 5.79
N ARG A 46 -20.40 -7.51 6.21
CA ARG A 46 -20.22 -8.62 7.16
C ARG A 46 -19.47 -9.78 6.46
N ALA A 47 -18.34 -10.19 7.02
CA ALA A 47 -17.53 -11.27 6.48
C ALA A 47 -18.12 -12.66 6.83
N ARG A 48 -17.90 -13.65 5.96
CA ARG A 48 -18.21 -15.06 6.28
C ARG A 48 -17.34 -15.49 7.46
N GLY A 49 -17.97 -15.90 8.57
CA GLY A 49 -17.29 -16.30 9.81
C GLY A 49 -17.43 -15.33 10.99
N GLY A 50 -18.27 -14.30 10.88
CA GLY A 50 -18.65 -13.44 12.02
C GLY A 50 -17.76 -12.23 12.26
N GLY A 51 -16.86 -11.89 11.32
CA GLY A 51 -16.11 -10.63 11.31
C GLY A 51 -16.70 -9.61 10.33
N PHE A 52 -15.96 -8.53 10.11
CA PHE A 52 -16.29 -7.48 9.15
C PHE A 52 -15.16 -7.30 8.14
N ALA A 53 -15.54 -6.95 6.92
CA ALA A 53 -14.65 -6.49 5.89
C ALA A 53 -15.02 -5.06 5.51
N VAL A 54 -14.03 -4.18 5.41
CA VAL A 54 -14.22 -2.85 4.83
C VAL A 54 -13.41 -2.72 3.55
N THR A 55 -14.07 -2.34 2.47
CA THR A 55 -13.40 -1.91 1.25
C THR A 55 -13.19 -0.41 1.31
N VAL A 56 -11.96 0.05 1.10
CA VAL A 56 -11.62 1.47 0.92
C VAL A 56 -11.19 1.66 -0.53
N GLU A 57 -11.75 2.64 -1.23
CA GLU A 57 -11.46 2.93 -2.64
C GLU A 57 -11.55 4.43 -2.96
N PRO A 58 -11.01 4.91 -4.09
CA PRO A 58 -11.11 6.32 -4.46
C PRO A 58 -12.56 6.73 -4.71
N SER A 59 -12.95 7.93 -4.26
CA SER A 59 -14.28 8.50 -4.56
C SER A 59 -14.48 8.77 -6.06
N GLU A 60 -13.39 8.96 -6.80
CA GLU A 60 -13.43 9.08 -8.26
C GLU A 60 -13.32 7.71 -8.92
N GLU A 61 -14.29 7.36 -9.80
CA GLU A 61 -14.32 6.09 -10.53
C GLU A 61 -13.02 5.79 -11.30
N LEU A 62 -12.39 6.82 -11.85
CA LEU A 62 -11.15 6.69 -12.62
C LEU A 62 -9.90 6.66 -11.73
N GLY A 63 -10.02 6.88 -10.43
CA GLY A 63 -8.91 6.99 -9.49
C GLY A 63 -8.34 8.40 -9.34
N LEU A 64 -7.35 8.51 -8.46
CA LEU A 64 -6.70 9.76 -8.08
C LEU A 64 -5.83 10.28 -9.22
N ARG A 65 -6.02 11.54 -9.61
CA ARG A 65 -5.27 12.17 -10.69
C ARG A 65 -3.81 12.39 -10.30
N LEU A 66 -2.87 12.01 -11.18
CA LEU A 66 -1.45 12.33 -11.06
C LEU A 66 -0.97 13.08 -12.30
N ASP A 67 -0.37 14.25 -12.07
CA ASP A 67 0.01 15.17 -13.13
C ASP A 67 1.52 15.15 -13.37
N ILE A 68 1.92 15.51 -14.59
CA ILE A 68 3.28 15.90 -14.93
C ILE A 68 3.20 17.30 -15.52
N ASP A 69 3.88 18.26 -14.87
CA ASP A 69 3.93 19.66 -15.29
C ASP A 69 2.52 20.27 -15.53
N GLY A 70 1.58 19.95 -14.63
CA GLY A 70 0.19 20.41 -14.62
C GLY A 70 -0.75 19.66 -15.56
N ILE A 71 -0.26 18.67 -16.30
CA ILE A 71 -1.03 17.89 -17.26
C ILE A 71 -1.28 16.50 -16.69
N GLU A 72 -2.55 16.08 -16.64
CA GLU A 72 -2.90 14.71 -16.26
C GLU A 72 -2.19 13.69 -17.15
N ALA A 73 -1.38 12.85 -16.50
CA ALA A 73 -0.61 11.80 -17.15
C ALA A 73 -1.04 10.41 -16.66
N PHE A 74 -1.36 10.28 -15.37
CA PHE A 74 -1.75 9.02 -14.77
C PHE A 74 -2.96 9.13 -13.85
N ARG A 75 -3.53 7.98 -13.56
CA ARG A 75 -4.52 7.78 -12.52
C ARG A 75 -4.04 6.69 -11.56
N LEU A 76 -4.16 6.95 -10.27
CA LEU A 76 -3.82 6.03 -9.18
C LEU A 76 -5.09 5.45 -8.58
N ILE A 77 -5.25 4.13 -8.66
CA ILE A 77 -6.28 3.41 -7.91
C ILE A 77 -5.65 2.92 -6.61
N VAL A 78 -6.28 3.26 -5.48
CA VAL A 78 -5.89 2.79 -4.15
C VAL A 78 -7.04 1.99 -3.57
N GLN A 79 -6.87 0.68 -3.43
CA GLN A 79 -7.88 -0.19 -2.87
C GLN A 79 -7.34 -0.96 -1.68
N TYR A 80 -8.09 -0.99 -0.58
CA TYR A 80 -7.84 -1.85 0.56
C TYR A 80 -9.08 -2.66 0.88
N ARG A 81 -8.89 -3.91 1.27
CA ARG A 81 -9.86 -4.70 2.04
C ARG A 81 -9.27 -4.93 3.41
N LEU A 82 -9.90 -4.37 4.43
CA LEU A 82 -9.52 -4.53 5.83
C LEU A 82 -10.41 -5.57 6.47
N VAL A 83 -9.85 -6.42 7.32
CA VAL A 83 -10.60 -7.40 8.12
C VAL A 83 -10.28 -7.22 9.59
N LEU A 84 -11.32 -7.28 10.43
CA LEU A 84 -11.18 -7.34 11.88
C LEU A 84 -11.26 -8.79 12.33
N SER A 85 -10.24 -9.24 13.06
CA SER A 85 -10.27 -10.54 13.72
C SER A 85 -11.19 -10.49 14.94
N PRO A 86 -12.23 -11.35 15.05
CA PRO A 86 -13.09 -11.39 16.23
C PRO A 86 -12.35 -11.76 17.53
N VAL A 87 -11.22 -12.48 17.40
CA VAL A 87 -10.45 -13.00 18.53
C VAL A 87 -9.37 -12.03 18.98
N SER A 88 -8.58 -11.51 18.04
CA SER A 88 -7.47 -10.60 18.40
C SER A 88 -7.90 -9.14 18.47
N GLN A 89 -9.07 -8.76 17.95
CA GLN A 89 -9.52 -7.37 17.80
C GLN A 89 -8.50 -6.48 17.09
N ILE A 90 -7.64 -7.09 16.26
CA ILE A 90 -6.66 -6.40 15.42
C ILE A 90 -7.24 -6.27 14.02
N MET A 91 -7.28 -5.04 13.53
CA MET A 91 -7.59 -4.75 12.13
C MET A 91 -6.35 -5.03 11.28
N SER A 92 -6.56 -5.72 10.17
CA SER A 92 -5.46 -6.11 9.29
C SER A 92 -5.87 -6.05 7.82
N VAL A 93 -4.92 -5.79 6.94
CA VAL A 93 -5.17 -5.80 5.49
C VAL A 93 -5.38 -7.23 5.02
N ASP A 94 -6.53 -7.56 4.47
CA ASP A 94 -6.79 -8.84 3.78
C ASP A 94 -6.37 -8.76 2.31
N HIS A 95 -6.67 -7.62 1.69
CA HIS A 95 -6.31 -7.32 0.30
C HIS A 95 -5.84 -5.87 0.18
N SER A 96 -4.83 -5.59 -0.64
CA SER A 96 -4.57 -4.23 -1.11
C SER A 96 -4.10 -4.25 -2.55
N THR A 97 -4.57 -3.29 -3.33
CA THR A 97 -4.22 -3.10 -4.74
C THR A 97 -3.90 -1.64 -4.98
N PHE A 98 -2.74 -1.38 -5.57
CA PHE A 98 -2.35 -0.06 -6.08
C PHE A 98 -2.12 -0.17 -7.57
N LYS A 99 -2.92 0.52 -8.39
CA LYS A 99 -2.78 0.51 -9.85
C LYS A 99 -2.42 1.88 -10.36
N ILE A 100 -1.48 1.93 -11.30
CA ILE A 100 -1.18 3.13 -12.07
C ILE A 100 -1.70 2.93 -13.47
N ASN A 101 -2.67 3.74 -13.88
CA ASN A 101 -3.21 3.76 -15.23
C ASN A 101 -2.66 4.97 -15.98
N VAL A 102 -2.40 4.83 -17.28
CA VAL A 102 -2.14 5.98 -18.15
C VAL A 102 -3.46 6.72 -18.40
N ARG A 103 -3.42 8.05 -18.50
CA ARG A 103 -4.60 8.87 -18.83
C ARG A 103 -5.37 8.29 -20.02
N GLY A 104 -6.68 8.14 -19.86
CA GLY A 104 -7.58 7.63 -20.91
C GLY A 104 -7.59 6.12 -21.07
N SER A 105 -6.81 5.38 -20.27
CA SER A 105 -6.84 3.91 -20.21
C SER A 105 -7.37 3.42 -18.86
N THR A 106 -8.22 2.40 -18.89
CA THR A 106 -8.63 1.66 -17.68
C THR A 106 -7.72 0.47 -17.39
N ARG A 107 -6.80 0.15 -18.30
CA ARG A 107 -5.79 -0.89 -18.11
C ARG A 107 -4.60 -0.30 -17.35
N PRO A 108 -4.17 -0.95 -16.25
CA PRO A 108 -2.99 -0.50 -15.52
C PRO A 108 -1.75 -0.61 -16.41
N LEU A 109 -0.81 0.30 -16.19
CA LEU A 109 0.57 0.20 -16.61
C LEU A 109 1.32 -0.81 -15.73
N PHE A 110 1.04 -0.76 -14.43
CA PHE A 110 1.42 -1.79 -13.46
C PHE A 110 0.48 -1.76 -12.25
N SER A 111 0.46 -2.86 -11.50
CA SER A 111 -0.21 -2.98 -10.21
C SER A 111 0.72 -3.56 -9.15
N VAL A 112 0.54 -3.13 -7.91
CA VAL A 112 1.14 -3.72 -6.72
C VAL A 112 0.01 -4.29 -5.88
N ASP A 113 0.05 -5.60 -5.68
CA ASP A 113 -1.05 -6.36 -5.09
C ASP A 113 -0.56 -7.12 -3.86
N TYR A 114 -1.41 -7.15 -2.84
CA TYR A 114 -1.27 -8.02 -1.68
C TYR A 114 -2.58 -8.75 -1.44
N VAL A 115 -2.53 -10.07 -1.38
CA VAL A 115 -3.65 -10.96 -1.08
C VAL A 115 -3.21 -11.87 0.06
N ARG A 116 -3.78 -11.69 1.26
CA ARG A 116 -3.39 -12.42 2.48
C ARG A 116 -3.46 -13.93 2.31
N ASN A 117 -4.53 -14.43 1.69
CA ASN A 117 -4.77 -15.85 1.44
C ASN A 117 -4.88 -16.09 -0.08
N SER A 118 -3.78 -15.91 -0.79
CA SER A 118 -3.72 -16.06 -2.26
C SER A 118 -3.86 -17.51 -2.74
N GLY A 119 -3.69 -18.49 -1.85
CA GLY A 119 -3.55 -19.90 -2.21
C GLY A 119 -2.31 -20.16 -3.08
N SER A 120 -2.26 -21.32 -3.74
CA SER A 120 -1.08 -21.82 -4.47
C SER A 120 -0.83 -21.25 -5.86
N ALA A 121 -1.72 -20.38 -6.37
CA ALA A 121 -1.63 -19.90 -7.74
C ALA A 121 -0.78 -18.63 -7.91
N VAL A 122 -0.73 -17.76 -6.90
CA VAL A 122 -0.03 -16.46 -6.97
C VAL A 122 0.64 -16.10 -5.64
N PRO A 123 1.79 -15.40 -5.66
CA PRO A 123 2.41 -14.91 -4.44
C PRO A 123 1.49 -13.95 -3.68
N SER A 124 1.53 -14.00 -2.34
CA SER A 124 0.69 -13.13 -1.51
C SER A 124 1.01 -11.65 -1.67
N ALA A 125 2.26 -11.28 -1.99
CA ALA A 125 2.63 -9.93 -2.41
C ALA A 125 3.30 -10.02 -3.78
N HIS A 126 2.80 -9.28 -4.76
CA HIS A 126 3.31 -9.34 -6.12
C HIS A 126 3.09 -8.02 -6.85
N MET A 127 3.75 -7.91 -8.00
CA MET A 127 3.59 -6.80 -8.92
C MET A 127 3.28 -7.36 -10.31
N ASN A 128 2.25 -6.81 -10.95
CA ASN A 128 1.95 -7.11 -12.34
C ASN A 128 2.36 -5.91 -13.19
N VAL A 129 3.18 -6.14 -14.20
CA VAL A 129 3.61 -5.10 -15.13
C VAL A 129 2.91 -5.33 -16.46
N HIS A 130 2.04 -4.40 -16.83
CA HIS A 130 1.10 -4.48 -17.94
C HIS A 130 1.54 -3.57 -19.08
N ALA A 131 2.82 -3.61 -19.42
CA ALA A 131 3.41 -2.75 -20.42
C ALA A 131 3.28 -3.37 -21.82
N GLU A 132 2.13 -3.14 -22.48
CA GLU A 132 2.03 -3.30 -23.93
C GLU A 132 2.92 -2.25 -24.62
N ARG A 133 3.50 -2.62 -25.77
CA ARG A 133 4.81 -2.14 -26.27
C ARG A 133 5.00 -0.62 -26.41
N ASN A 134 3.94 0.19 -26.33
CA ASN A 134 4.00 1.65 -26.47
C ASN A 134 3.58 2.45 -25.24
N ASP A 135 2.76 1.92 -24.32
CA ASP A 135 2.21 2.72 -23.21
C ASP A 135 3.30 3.13 -22.22
N MET A 136 4.19 2.19 -21.86
CA MET A 136 5.34 2.48 -20.99
C MET A 136 6.33 3.43 -21.68
N THR A 137 6.63 3.17 -22.95
CA THR A 137 7.55 4.01 -23.74
C THR A 137 7.03 5.44 -23.85
N ALA A 138 5.74 5.61 -24.14
CA ALA A 138 5.08 6.90 -24.22
C ALA A 138 5.05 7.60 -22.86
N ALA A 139 4.72 6.86 -21.78
CA ALA A 139 4.75 7.38 -20.42
C ALA A 139 6.15 7.88 -20.02
N LEU A 140 7.21 7.13 -20.33
CA LEU A 140 8.59 7.53 -20.06
C LEU A 140 9.04 8.72 -20.93
N ALA A 141 8.60 8.79 -22.18
CA ALA A 141 8.86 9.93 -23.06
C ALA A 141 8.09 11.20 -22.62
N ALA A 142 6.94 11.04 -21.98
CA ALA A 142 6.12 12.13 -21.45
C ALA A 142 6.54 12.60 -20.05
N THR A 143 7.61 12.05 -19.47
CA THR A 143 8.10 12.45 -18.14
C THR A 143 8.57 13.89 -18.11
N GLY A 144 8.34 14.57 -16.99
CA GLY A 144 8.75 15.96 -16.79
C GLY A 144 10.24 16.11 -16.53
N GLY A 145 10.71 17.36 -16.37
CA GLY A 145 12.12 17.69 -16.14
C GLY A 145 12.68 17.33 -14.75
N ARG A 146 12.00 16.50 -13.97
CA ARG A 146 12.32 16.20 -12.57
C ARG A 146 12.91 14.80 -12.42
N ARG A 147 13.80 14.64 -11.43
CA ARG A 147 14.39 13.34 -11.03
C ARG A 147 14.89 12.54 -12.25
N ARG A 148 14.48 11.27 -12.43
CA ARG A 148 14.88 10.44 -13.57
C ARG A 148 14.16 10.84 -14.86
N GLY A 149 13.03 11.55 -14.79
CA GLY A 149 12.39 12.20 -15.95
C GLY A 149 13.35 13.09 -16.75
N LYS A 150 14.22 13.85 -16.06
CA LYS A 150 15.29 14.63 -16.71
C LYS A 150 16.26 13.75 -17.53
N ILE A 151 16.56 12.55 -17.04
CA ILE A 151 17.43 11.59 -17.73
C ILE A 151 16.71 11.06 -18.97
N TYR A 152 15.43 10.71 -18.86
CA TYR A 152 14.61 10.26 -19.99
C TYR A 152 14.46 11.34 -21.06
N GLN A 153 14.17 12.59 -20.68
CA GLN A 153 14.12 13.73 -21.62
C GLN A 153 15.44 13.90 -22.38
N LYS A 154 16.58 13.82 -21.67
CA LYS A 154 17.90 13.91 -22.31
C LYS A 154 18.16 12.75 -23.27
N ARG A 155 17.72 11.54 -22.94
CA ARG A 155 17.85 10.36 -23.82
C ARG A 155 17.01 10.52 -25.08
N VAL A 156 15.74 10.92 -24.93
CA VAL A 156 14.83 11.18 -26.05
C VAL A 156 15.38 12.26 -26.97
N ALA A 157 15.89 13.38 -26.41
CA ALA A 157 16.52 14.45 -27.19
C ALA A 157 17.76 13.99 -27.98
N ASN A 158 18.45 12.95 -27.51
CA ASN A 158 19.60 12.33 -28.19
C ASN A 158 19.21 11.17 -29.12
N GLY A 159 17.91 10.93 -29.35
CA GLY A 159 17.41 9.87 -30.22
C GLY A 159 17.37 8.47 -29.57
N ASP A 160 17.61 8.37 -28.26
CA ASP A 160 17.45 7.13 -27.50
C ASP A 160 16.07 7.05 -26.84
N VAL A 161 15.35 5.99 -27.11
CA VAL A 161 13.97 5.78 -26.63
C VAL A 161 13.99 4.98 -25.33
N PRO A 162 13.50 5.54 -24.19
CA PRO A 162 13.36 4.82 -22.94
C PRO A 162 12.47 3.59 -23.07
N ARG A 163 12.76 2.54 -22.30
CA ARG A 163 12.12 1.23 -22.38
C ARG A 163 11.69 0.78 -21.00
N LEU A 164 10.83 -0.22 -20.95
CA LEU A 164 10.37 -0.82 -19.69
C LEU A 164 11.53 -1.24 -18.77
N GLY A 165 12.61 -1.79 -19.33
CA GLY A 165 13.79 -2.20 -18.56
C GLY A 165 14.56 -1.06 -17.89
N ASP A 166 14.23 0.20 -18.18
CA ASP A 166 14.82 1.36 -17.53
C ASP A 166 14.15 1.73 -16.19
N VAL A 167 12.97 1.15 -15.91
CA VAL A 167 12.14 1.46 -14.75
C VAL A 167 12.53 0.60 -13.54
N HIS A 168 12.74 1.24 -12.39
CA HIS A 168 13.00 0.54 -11.13
C HIS A 168 11.72 0.38 -10.33
N PHE A 169 11.22 -0.85 -10.31
CA PHE A 169 10.03 -1.20 -9.56
C PHE A 169 10.37 -1.50 -8.08
N PRO A 170 9.64 -0.93 -7.10
CA PRO A 170 9.89 -1.17 -5.69
C PRO A 170 9.47 -2.58 -5.28
N VAL A 171 10.26 -3.20 -4.41
CA VAL A 171 9.98 -4.51 -3.79
C VAL A 171 9.76 -4.42 -2.28
N GLY A 172 9.50 -3.20 -1.75
CA GLY A 172 9.20 -2.93 -0.33
C GLY A 172 10.43 -2.70 0.55
N GLY A 173 11.56 -2.43 -0.08
CA GLY A 173 12.81 -2.14 0.59
C GLY A 173 13.46 -3.40 1.17
N HIS A 174 14.14 -3.25 2.31
CA HIS A 174 15.02 -4.30 2.82
C HIS A 174 14.32 -5.50 3.47
N ARG A 175 13.04 -5.39 3.87
CA ARG A 175 12.42 -6.37 4.79
C ARG A 175 10.97 -6.72 4.51
N PHE A 176 10.16 -5.76 4.09
CA PHE A 176 8.72 -5.96 3.99
C PHE A 176 8.26 -5.71 2.55
N ARG A 177 7.02 -6.06 2.21
CA ARG A 177 6.45 -5.85 0.86
C ARG A 177 6.26 -4.37 0.51
N PRO A 178 6.05 -3.98 -0.76
CA PRO A 178 5.77 -2.58 -1.08
C PRO A 178 4.49 -2.06 -0.41
N CYS A 179 4.53 -0.81 0.04
CA CYS A 179 3.37 -0.03 0.49
C CYS A 179 2.97 1.03 -0.54
N LEU A 180 1.88 1.77 -0.30
CA LEU A 180 1.40 2.83 -1.19
C LEU A 180 2.45 3.92 -1.37
N GLU A 181 3.16 4.26 -0.30
CA GLU A 181 4.24 5.23 -0.28
C GLU A 181 5.40 4.83 -1.19
N ASP A 182 5.68 3.53 -1.34
CA ASP A 182 6.70 3.04 -2.27
C ASP A 182 6.27 3.21 -3.74
N VAL A 183 4.97 3.03 -4.03
CA VAL A 183 4.41 3.30 -5.36
C VAL A 183 4.48 4.79 -5.67
N LEU A 184 4.06 5.66 -4.73
CA LEU A 184 4.13 7.12 -4.90
C LEU A 184 5.58 7.61 -5.08
N GLU A 185 6.51 7.13 -4.25
CA GLU A 185 7.92 7.49 -4.37
C GLU A 185 8.51 7.06 -5.72
N MET A 186 8.12 5.88 -6.23
CA MET A 186 8.50 5.45 -7.57
C MET A 186 7.91 6.37 -8.65
N MET A 187 6.64 6.75 -8.57
CA MET A 187 6.04 7.69 -9.53
C MET A 187 6.75 9.05 -9.53
N ILE A 188 7.19 9.53 -8.37
CA ILE A 188 7.97 10.77 -8.25
C ILE A 188 9.37 10.63 -8.86
N ILE A 189 10.05 9.52 -8.59
CA ILE A 189 11.45 9.33 -9.00
C ILE A 189 11.55 8.99 -10.49
N GLU A 190 10.76 8.02 -10.96
CA GLU A 190 10.81 7.48 -12.32
C GLU A 190 10.03 8.37 -13.30
N PHE A 191 8.78 8.71 -12.98
CA PHE A 191 7.91 9.43 -13.90
C PHE A 191 7.91 10.95 -13.72
N GLY A 192 8.40 11.44 -12.57
CA GLY A 192 8.54 12.88 -12.32
C GLY A 192 7.20 13.58 -12.11
N ILE A 193 6.22 12.91 -11.50
CA ILE A 193 4.90 13.49 -11.21
C ILE A 193 5.00 14.77 -10.35
N ASP A 194 3.96 15.58 -10.43
CA ASP A 194 3.76 16.77 -9.60
C ASP A 194 3.51 16.43 -8.14
N THR A 195 4.18 17.17 -7.26
CA THR A 195 4.09 16.99 -5.81
C THR A 195 4.08 18.33 -5.08
N LEU A 196 3.47 18.34 -3.89
CA LEU A 196 3.57 19.47 -2.97
C LEU A 196 4.93 19.51 -2.25
N ASP A 197 5.26 20.69 -1.72
CA ASP A 197 6.36 20.83 -0.78
C ASP A 197 6.12 19.96 0.45
N GLY A 198 7.13 19.18 0.84
CA GLY A 198 7.01 18.26 1.97
C GLY A 198 6.53 16.84 1.63
N ALA A 199 6.19 16.54 0.36
CA ALA A 199 5.77 15.20 -0.07
C ALA A 199 6.73 14.08 0.36
N GLY A 200 8.05 14.32 0.26
CA GLY A 200 9.05 13.35 0.72
C GLY A 200 9.04 13.10 2.24
N SER A 201 8.57 14.06 3.04
CA SER A 201 8.35 13.87 4.48
C SER A 201 7.10 13.03 4.74
N ALA A 202 5.99 13.36 4.08
CA ALA A 202 4.73 12.63 4.20
C ALA A 202 4.90 11.15 3.83
N ILE A 203 5.59 10.86 2.71
CA ILE A 203 5.94 9.50 2.27
C ILE A 203 6.78 8.78 3.33
N ARG A 204 7.79 9.45 3.91
CA ARG A 204 8.65 8.84 4.93
C ARG A 204 7.88 8.50 6.20
N GLU A 205 6.99 9.39 6.63
CA GLU A 205 6.20 9.23 7.84
C GLU A 205 5.16 8.11 7.69
N GLY A 206 4.38 8.12 6.60
CA GLY A 206 3.43 7.05 6.28
C GLY A 206 4.09 5.68 6.18
N ARG A 207 5.21 5.60 5.45
CA ARG A 207 6.05 4.39 5.40
C ARG A 207 6.56 3.97 6.79
N GLY A 208 6.88 4.93 7.66
CA GLY A 208 7.29 4.68 9.03
C GLY A 208 6.18 3.99 9.83
N ARG A 209 4.96 4.53 9.82
CA ARG A 209 3.79 3.93 10.47
C ARG A 209 3.49 2.54 9.91
N TRP A 210 3.53 2.40 8.60
CA TRP A 210 3.35 1.10 7.94
C TRP A 210 4.39 0.07 8.40
N ARG A 211 5.68 0.45 8.50
CA ARG A 211 6.75 -0.45 8.97
C ARG A 211 6.55 -0.88 10.42
N VAL A 212 6.12 0.02 11.30
CA VAL A 212 5.80 -0.32 12.70
C VAL A 212 4.70 -1.37 12.74
N ARG A 213 3.63 -1.20 11.95
CA ARG A 213 2.53 -2.18 11.86
C ARG A 213 2.99 -3.53 11.30
N GLN A 214 3.82 -3.54 10.26
CA GLN A 214 4.35 -4.79 9.70
C GLN A 214 5.30 -5.50 10.67
N LEU A 215 6.13 -4.76 11.39
CA LEU A 215 7.01 -5.33 12.40
C LEU A 215 6.21 -5.95 13.54
N ALA A 216 5.20 -5.26 14.07
CA ALA A 216 4.32 -5.81 15.09
C ALA A 216 3.64 -7.10 14.61
N ALA A 217 3.15 -7.11 13.36
CA ALA A 217 2.56 -8.31 12.77
C ALA A 217 3.57 -9.46 12.62
N ALA A 218 4.81 -9.18 12.19
CA ALA A 218 5.86 -10.18 12.05
C ALA A 218 6.31 -10.75 13.40
N VAL A 219 6.39 -9.92 14.45
CA VAL A 219 6.65 -10.37 15.83
C VAL A 219 5.53 -11.28 16.31
N CYS A 220 4.28 -10.98 16.01
CA CYS A 220 3.16 -11.87 16.32
C CYS A 220 3.17 -13.19 15.53
N ASP A 221 3.83 -13.23 14.37
CA ASP A 221 3.97 -14.44 13.56
C ASP A 221 5.04 -15.38 14.11
N ASP A 222 6.13 -14.86 14.66
CA ASP A 222 7.15 -15.66 15.34
C ASP A 222 7.67 -14.97 16.62
N PRO A 223 6.89 -15.02 17.71
CA PRO A 223 7.26 -14.38 18.97
C PRO A 223 8.53 -14.97 19.59
N THR A 224 8.79 -16.26 19.34
CA THR A 224 9.94 -16.99 19.89
C THR A 224 11.24 -16.46 19.28
N THR A 225 11.32 -16.36 17.95
CA THR A 225 12.49 -15.76 17.28
C THR A 225 12.64 -14.29 17.64
N ALA A 226 11.54 -13.54 17.75
CA ALA A 226 11.58 -12.14 18.16
C ALA A 226 12.15 -11.96 19.58
N ALA A 227 11.72 -12.78 20.55
CA ALA A 227 12.24 -12.76 21.91
C ALA A 227 13.74 -13.06 21.95
N ALA A 228 14.19 -14.11 21.25
CA ALA A 228 15.61 -14.47 21.20
C ALA A 228 16.49 -13.36 20.60
N GLU A 229 16.03 -12.68 19.55
CA GLU A 229 16.78 -11.56 18.97
C GLU A 229 16.81 -10.33 19.88
N LEU A 230 15.73 -10.06 20.62
CA LEU A 230 15.70 -8.99 21.62
C LEU A 230 16.68 -9.27 22.77
N GLU A 231 16.70 -10.50 23.29
CA GLU A 231 17.69 -10.96 24.28
C GLU A 231 19.12 -10.82 23.76
N ARG A 232 19.38 -11.23 22.51
CA ARG A 232 20.69 -11.13 21.87
C ARG A 232 21.21 -9.70 21.78
N ILE A 233 20.33 -8.70 21.64
CA ILE A 233 20.70 -7.28 21.57
C ILE A 233 20.61 -6.56 22.94
N GLY A 234 20.36 -7.30 24.02
CA GLY A 234 20.47 -6.81 25.40
C GLY A 234 19.16 -6.39 26.08
N PHE A 235 18.00 -6.85 25.59
CA PHE A 235 16.73 -6.69 26.29
C PHE A 235 16.41 -7.90 27.17
N ASP A 236 15.85 -7.68 28.35
CA ASP A 236 15.23 -8.75 29.12
C ASP A 236 13.80 -9.00 28.61
N VAL A 237 13.53 -10.20 28.09
CA VAL A 237 12.20 -10.62 27.64
C VAL A 237 11.66 -11.66 28.61
N ILE A 238 10.54 -11.34 29.28
CA ILE A 238 9.93 -12.23 30.28
C ILE A 238 8.58 -12.72 29.73
N PRO A 239 8.50 -13.96 29.21
CA PRO A 239 7.23 -14.57 28.85
C PRO A 239 6.32 -14.67 30.07
N ARG A 240 5.01 -14.56 29.86
CA ARG A 240 4.05 -14.84 30.94
C ARG A 240 3.99 -16.36 31.16
N ASP A 241 3.84 -16.80 32.41
CA ASP A 241 3.78 -18.22 32.73
C ASP A 241 2.73 -18.96 31.89
N GLY A 242 3.14 -20.09 31.29
CA GLY A 242 2.27 -20.94 30.47
C GLY A 242 2.05 -20.46 29.02
N THR A 243 2.67 -19.35 28.57
CA THR A 243 2.56 -18.95 27.17
C THR A 243 3.55 -19.71 26.28
N ALA A 244 3.04 -20.73 25.56
CA ALA A 244 3.74 -21.31 24.42
C ALA A 244 3.20 -20.68 23.13
N PHE A 245 4.09 -20.06 22.34
CA PHE A 245 3.74 -19.53 21.03
C PHE A 245 4.35 -20.42 19.95
N ALA A 246 3.51 -20.99 19.09
CA ALA A 246 3.97 -21.64 17.88
C ALA A 246 4.16 -20.60 16.79
N ALA A 247 5.29 -20.64 16.08
CA ALA A 247 5.52 -19.79 14.92
C ALA A 247 4.48 -20.11 13.82
N ARG A 248 3.96 -19.06 13.18
CA ARG A 248 3.01 -19.14 12.06
C ARG A 248 3.72 -19.46 10.76
N LEU A 249 4.16 -20.71 10.63
CA LEU A 249 4.85 -21.21 9.45
C LEU A 249 3.92 -21.37 8.23
N ASP A 250 2.60 -21.32 8.43
CA ASP A 250 1.56 -21.33 7.39
C ASP A 250 1.65 -20.14 6.42
N ARG A 251 2.47 -19.13 6.75
CA ARG A 251 2.65 -17.90 5.98
C ARG A 251 3.92 -17.84 5.14
N ILE A 252 4.72 -18.90 5.15
CA ILE A 252 6.04 -18.93 4.52
C ILE A 252 5.96 -19.34 3.04
N THR A 253 4.91 -20.06 2.66
CA THR A 253 4.78 -20.57 1.30
C THR A 253 3.61 -19.90 0.58
N ALA A 254 3.83 -19.64 -0.71
CA ALA A 254 2.71 -19.46 -1.61
C ALA A 254 2.00 -20.80 -1.86
N ILE A 255 2.67 -21.95 -1.66
CA ILE A 255 2.23 -23.33 -1.98
C ILE A 255 2.04 -24.17 -0.72
#